data_AF-A0A8T6Q511-F1
#
_entry.id   AF-A0A8T6Q511-F1
#
_cell.length_a   1.000
_cell.length_b   1.000
_cell.length_c   1.000
_cell.angle_alpha   90.00
_cell.angle_beta   90.00
_cell.angle_gamma   90.00
#
_symmetry.space_group_name_H-M   'P 1'
#
loop_
_entity.id
_entity.type
_entity.pdbx_description
1 polymer ?
#
loop_
_entity_poly.entity_id
_entity_poly.type
_entity_poly.pdbx_seq_one_letter_code
_entity_poly.pdbx_strand_id
1 'polypeptide(L)'
;HELYCAGHLIEAGVAFFQATGKRRLLEVVCRLADHIDRVFGPDESKLHGYPGHPEIELALMRLYEVTEEPRYLALTNYFVEQRGAQPHYYDQEYEKRGQTSHWHTYGPAWMVKDKAYSQAHLPLAQQQTAIGHAVRFVYLMTGVAHLARLSHDDSKRQDCLRLWNNMAQRQLYITGGIGSQSSGEAFTSDYDLPNDTVYAESCASIGLMMFARRMLEMEGDSQYADVMERALYNTVLGGMALDGK
;
A
#
# COMPACT_ATOMS: atom_id res chain seq x y z
N HIS A 1 3.35 -3.23 -12.74
CA HIS A 1 4.08 -2.98 -11.47
C HIS A 1 5.24 -1.98 -11.66
N GLU A 2 5.16 -1.02 -12.60
CA GLU A 2 6.26 -0.06 -12.81
C GLU A 2 6.49 0.82 -11.57
N LEU A 3 5.44 1.47 -11.06
CA LEU A 3 5.54 2.32 -9.87
C LEU A 3 5.80 1.52 -8.58
N TYR A 4 5.40 0.25 -8.54
CA TYR A 4 5.74 -0.66 -7.43
C TYR A 4 7.26 -0.90 -7.37
N CYS A 5 7.87 -1.29 -8.51
CA CYS A 5 9.31 -1.48 -8.56
C CYS A 5 10.07 -0.16 -8.30
N ALA A 6 9.53 0.96 -8.78
CA ALA A 6 10.10 2.27 -8.48
C ALA A 6 10.05 2.61 -6.99
N GLY A 7 8.93 2.33 -6.31
CA GLY A 7 8.77 2.55 -4.87
C GLY A 7 9.78 1.74 -4.05
N HIS A 8 9.93 0.44 -4.34
CA HIS A 8 10.96 -0.41 -3.70
C HIS A 8 12.38 0.13 -3.91
N LEU A 9 12.69 0.61 -5.13
CA LEU A 9 13.99 1.22 -5.40
C LEU A 9 14.18 2.53 -4.62
N ILE A 10 13.13 3.36 -4.51
CA ILE A 10 13.13 4.58 -3.69
C ILE A 10 13.39 4.23 -2.22
N GLU A 11 12.68 3.26 -1.64
CA GLU A 11 12.89 2.82 -0.26
C GLU A 11 14.35 2.37 -0.02
N ALA A 12 14.91 1.59 -0.96
CA ALA A 12 16.31 1.17 -0.90
C ALA A 12 17.27 2.37 -0.97
N GLY A 13 16.98 3.36 -1.82
CA GLY A 13 17.77 4.59 -1.93
C GLY A 13 17.76 5.43 -0.66
N VAL A 14 16.59 5.59 -0.04
CA VAL A 14 16.41 6.31 1.23
C VAL A 14 17.17 5.58 2.35
N ALA A 15 16.96 4.26 2.49
CA ALA A 15 17.62 3.48 3.54
C ALA A 15 19.15 3.48 3.38
N PHE A 16 19.65 3.34 2.15
CA PHE A 16 21.10 3.37 1.87
C PHE A 16 21.72 4.73 2.22
N PHE A 17 21.03 5.83 1.92
CA PHE A 17 21.45 7.17 2.30
C PHE A 17 21.47 7.33 3.82
N GLN A 18 20.41 6.96 4.53
CA GLN A 18 20.32 7.06 5.99
C GLN A 18 21.41 6.23 6.68
N ALA A 19 21.71 5.03 6.17
CA ALA A 19 22.70 4.13 6.77
C ALA A 19 24.16 4.54 6.49
N THR A 20 24.44 5.20 5.36
CA THR A 20 25.83 5.40 4.89
C THR A 20 26.22 6.86 4.62
N GLY A 21 25.25 7.78 4.58
CA GLY A 21 25.43 9.15 4.12
C GLY A 21 25.69 9.29 2.61
N LYS A 22 25.85 8.18 1.86
CA LYS A 22 26.16 8.22 0.42
C LYS A 22 24.94 8.60 -0.40
N ARG A 23 25.08 9.64 -1.21
CA ARG A 23 23.97 10.24 -1.96
C ARG A 23 23.72 9.67 -3.35
N ARG A 24 24.64 8.87 -3.91
CA ARG A 24 24.56 8.42 -5.31
C ARG A 24 23.25 7.69 -5.63
N LEU A 25 22.80 6.78 -4.77
CA LEU A 25 21.53 6.07 -4.99
C LEU A 25 20.33 6.98 -4.71
N LEU A 26 20.41 7.85 -3.69
CA LEU A 26 19.38 8.86 -3.41
C LEU A 26 19.11 9.76 -4.63
N GLU A 27 20.17 10.24 -5.29
CA GLU A 27 20.05 11.09 -6.48
C GLU A 27 19.41 10.35 -7.66
N VAL A 28 19.66 9.06 -7.83
CA VAL A 28 19.01 8.23 -8.85
C VAL A 28 17.51 8.15 -8.58
N VAL A 29 17.11 7.89 -7.33
CA VAL A 29 15.70 7.73 -6.99
C VAL A 29 14.93 9.05 -6.96
N CYS A 30 15.59 10.17 -6.64
CA CYS A 30 15.03 11.50 -6.83
C CYS A 30 14.71 11.77 -8.30
N ARG A 31 15.65 11.50 -9.22
CA ARG A 31 15.41 11.68 -10.67
C ARG A 31 14.28 10.79 -11.19
N LEU A 32 14.16 9.58 -10.64
CA LEU A 32 13.05 8.68 -10.95
C LEU A 32 11.72 9.25 -10.44
N ALA A 33 11.66 9.70 -9.19
CA ALA A 33 10.47 10.34 -8.61
C ALA A 33 10.08 11.62 -9.37
N ASP A 34 11.05 12.44 -9.76
CA ASP A 34 10.82 13.62 -10.60
C ASP A 34 10.25 13.26 -11.98
N HIS A 35 10.65 12.12 -12.55
CA HIS A 35 10.07 11.64 -13.79
C HIS A 35 8.63 11.18 -13.61
N ILE A 36 8.34 10.46 -12.53
CA ILE A 36 6.97 10.03 -12.18
C ILE A 36 6.08 11.25 -12.00
N ASP A 37 6.53 12.27 -11.26
CA ASP A 37 5.82 13.55 -11.06
C ASP A 37 5.53 14.29 -12.39
N ARG A 38 6.42 14.20 -13.38
CA ARG A 38 6.18 14.75 -14.72
C ARG A 38 5.13 13.97 -15.51
N VAL A 39 5.00 12.67 -15.27
CA VAL A 39 4.12 11.77 -16.03
C VAL A 39 2.73 11.67 -15.43
N PHE A 40 2.62 11.64 -14.10
CA PHE A 40 1.37 11.46 -13.36
C PHE A 40 1.01 12.72 -12.58
N GLY A 41 -0.28 13.05 -12.56
CA GLY A 41 -0.76 14.23 -11.82
C GLY A 41 -2.12 14.71 -12.33
N PRO A 42 -2.65 15.80 -11.75
CA PRO A 42 -3.99 16.30 -12.06
C PRO A 42 -4.05 17.10 -13.36
N ASP A 43 -2.92 17.59 -13.87
CA ASP A 43 -2.87 18.39 -15.10
C ASP A 43 -3.38 17.59 -16.31
N GLU A 44 -4.07 18.25 -17.24
CA GLU A 44 -4.64 17.61 -18.44
C GLU A 44 -3.60 16.90 -19.32
N SER A 45 -2.35 17.36 -19.29
CA SER A 45 -1.24 16.79 -20.07
C SER A 45 -0.62 15.54 -19.44
N LYS A 46 -0.99 15.20 -18.21
CA LYS A 46 -0.45 14.08 -17.43
C LYS A 46 -1.39 12.87 -17.49
N LEU A 47 -0.85 11.70 -17.14
CA LEU A 47 -1.65 10.49 -16.96
C LEU A 47 -2.43 10.58 -15.64
N HIS A 48 -3.76 10.41 -15.74
CA HIS A 48 -4.66 10.43 -14.60
C HIS A 48 -4.76 9.05 -13.90
N GLY A 49 -3.60 8.45 -13.65
CA GLY A 49 -3.46 7.05 -13.26
C GLY A 49 -2.72 6.81 -11.95
N TYR A 50 -2.77 5.55 -11.51
CA TYR A 50 -2.17 5.05 -10.28
C TYR A 50 -1.85 3.56 -10.43
N PRO A 51 -0.93 2.99 -9.63
CA PRO A 51 -0.52 1.61 -9.83
C PRO A 51 -1.56 0.60 -9.35
N GLY A 52 -1.61 -0.54 -10.03
CA GLY A 52 -2.37 -1.73 -9.59
C GLY A 52 -1.89 -2.35 -8.28
N HIS A 53 -0.68 -2.03 -7.83
CA HIS A 53 -0.15 -2.43 -6.53
C HIS A 53 0.37 -1.16 -5.82
N PRO A 54 -0.29 -0.72 -4.73
CA PRO A 54 0.22 0.34 -3.86
C PRO A 54 1.60 -0.01 -3.31
N GLU A 55 2.48 0.99 -3.24
CA GLU A 55 3.88 0.88 -2.81
C GLU A 55 4.57 2.24 -3.02
N ILE A 56 4.30 2.88 -4.17
CA ILE A 56 4.90 4.17 -4.49
C ILE A 56 4.51 5.25 -3.49
N GLU A 57 3.30 5.15 -2.92
CA GLU A 57 2.75 6.11 -1.96
C GLU A 57 3.59 6.15 -0.67
N LEU A 58 3.90 4.99 -0.06
CA LEU A 58 4.72 4.93 1.16
C LEU A 58 6.19 5.31 0.86
N ALA A 59 6.70 4.92 -0.31
CA ALA A 59 8.07 5.21 -0.72
C ALA A 59 8.30 6.72 -0.96
N LEU A 60 7.37 7.40 -1.62
CA LEU A 60 7.44 8.85 -1.85
C LEU A 60 7.40 9.64 -0.54
N MET A 61 6.61 9.21 0.45
CA MET A 61 6.60 9.87 1.76
C MET A 61 7.94 9.71 2.49
N ARG A 62 8.58 8.54 2.40
CA ARG A 62 9.94 8.36 2.94
C ARG A 62 10.98 9.20 2.21
N LEU A 63 10.84 9.35 0.89
CA LEU A 63 11.71 10.21 0.09
C LEU A 63 11.53 11.67 0.48
N TYR A 64 10.28 12.11 0.71
CA TYR A 64 9.96 13.44 1.21
C TYR A 64 10.66 13.72 2.55
N GLU A 65 10.61 12.81 3.53
CA GLU A 65 11.25 13.03 4.84
C GLU A 65 12.76 13.31 4.76
N VAL A 66 13.46 12.74 3.77
CA VAL A 66 14.93 12.93 3.63
C VAL A 66 15.33 14.00 2.61
N THR A 67 14.39 14.52 1.83
CA THR A 67 14.65 15.53 0.79
C THR A 67 13.95 16.86 1.03
N GLU A 68 12.88 16.85 1.82
CA GLU A 68 11.95 17.96 2.03
C GLU A 68 11.34 18.52 0.72
N GLU A 69 11.36 17.74 -0.36
CA GLU A 69 10.81 18.14 -1.67
C GLU A 69 9.28 18.02 -1.68
N PRO A 70 8.53 19.13 -1.61
CA PRO A 70 7.07 19.12 -1.44
C PRO A 70 6.33 18.43 -2.59
N ARG A 71 6.92 18.34 -3.79
CA ARG A 71 6.32 17.62 -4.92
C ARG A 71 6.11 16.13 -4.61
N TYR A 72 6.96 15.50 -3.81
CA TYR A 72 6.79 14.07 -3.48
C TYR A 72 5.61 13.81 -2.54
N LEU A 73 5.35 14.73 -1.59
CA LEU A 73 4.15 14.70 -0.75
C LEU A 73 2.90 14.96 -1.60
N ALA A 74 2.93 15.98 -2.47
CA ALA A 74 1.81 16.30 -3.36
C ALA A 74 1.47 15.14 -4.32
N LEU A 75 2.50 14.48 -4.87
CA LEU A 75 2.35 13.31 -5.73
C LEU A 75 1.78 12.10 -4.98
N THR A 76 2.18 11.91 -3.71
CA THR A 76 1.56 10.88 -2.85
C THR A 76 0.07 11.15 -2.66
N ASN A 77 -0.30 12.38 -2.30
CA ASN A 77 -1.70 12.78 -2.14
C ASN A 77 -2.48 12.55 -3.44
N TYR A 78 -1.91 12.92 -4.59
CA TYR A 78 -2.51 12.66 -5.88
C TYR A 78 -2.82 11.17 -6.10
N PHE A 79 -1.86 10.26 -5.88
CA PHE A 79 -2.11 8.83 -6.08
C PHE A 79 -3.19 8.28 -5.15
N VAL A 80 -3.26 8.76 -3.91
CA VAL A 80 -4.29 8.38 -2.93
C VAL A 80 -5.67 8.85 -3.40
N GLU A 81 -5.82 10.13 -3.76
CA GLU A 81 -7.10 10.72 -4.16
C GLU A 81 -7.60 10.20 -5.51
N GLN A 82 -6.68 9.93 -6.46
CA GLN A 82 -7.04 9.42 -7.78
C GLN A 82 -7.53 7.96 -7.73
N ARG A 83 -7.10 7.18 -6.73
CA ARG A 83 -7.44 5.76 -6.62
C ARG A 83 -8.94 5.57 -6.39
N GLY A 84 -9.60 4.89 -7.32
CA GLY A 84 -11.05 4.66 -7.30
C GLY A 84 -11.92 5.83 -7.75
N ALA A 85 -11.32 6.94 -8.20
CA ALA A 85 -12.06 8.04 -8.81
C ALA A 85 -12.71 7.63 -10.14
N GLN A 86 -13.78 8.35 -10.51
CA GLN A 86 -14.50 8.16 -11.77
C GLN A 86 -14.24 9.32 -12.73
N PRO A 87 -14.15 9.08 -14.05
CA PRO A 87 -14.14 7.78 -14.73
C PRO A 87 -12.90 6.94 -14.38
N HIS A 88 -13.09 5.62 -14.21
CA HIS A 88 -12.07 4.74 -13.65
C HIS A 88 -10.86 4.52 -14.59
N TYR A 89 -9.65 4.80 -14.10
CA TYR A 89 -8.40 4.73 -14.88
C TYR A 89 -8.16 3.37 -15.55
N TYR A 90 -8.38 2.25 -14.86
CA TYR A 90 -8.17 0.92 -15.46
C TYR A 90 -9.10 0.65 -16.64
N ASP A 91 -10.29 1.23 -16.67
CA ASP A 91 -11.22 1.04 -17.80
C ASP A 91 -10.70 1.82 -19.01
N GLN A 92 -10.27 3.07 -18.79
CA GLN A 92 -9.68 3.90 -19.84
C GLN A 92 -8.40 3.29 -20.43
N GLU A 93 -7.52 2.79 -19.56
CA GLU A 93 -6.25 2.18 -19.95
C GLU A 93 -6.50 0.83 -20.66
N TYR A 94 -7.48 0.06 -20.22
CA TYR A 94 -7.91 -1.17 -20.90
C TYR A 94 -8.48 -0.92 -22.30
N GLU A 95 -9.30 0.12 -22.46
CA GLU A 95 -9.81 0.49 -23.78
C GLU A 95 -8.70 1.01 -24.70
N LYS A 96 -7.81 1.87 -24.17
CA LYS A 96 -6.69 2.44 -24.93
C LYS A 96 -5.75 1.38 -25.49
N ARG A 97 -5.57 0.25 -24.79
CA ARG A 97 -4.75 -0.87 -25.24
C ARG A 97 -5.52 -1.94 -26.04
N GLY A 98 -6.70 -1.59 -26.55
CA GLY A 98 -7.51 -2.46 -27.41
C GLY A 98 -8.07 -3.68 -26.68
N GLN A 99 -8.44 -3.51 -25.41
CA GLN A 99 -9.00 -4.56 -24.54
C GLN A 99 -8.08 -5.79 -24.40
N THR A 100 -6.77 -5.59 -24.51
CA THR A 100 -5.78 -6.66 -24.31
C THR A 100 -5.45 -6.82 -22.83
N SER A 101 -5.05 -8.02 -22.42
CA SER A 101 -4.58 -8.31 -21.06
C SER A 101 -3.47 -9.36 -21.17
N HIS A 102 -2.42 -9.19 -20.37
CA HIS A 102 -1.25 -10.09 -20.38
C HIS A 102 -1.29 -11.12 -19.24
N TRP A 103 -2.09 -10.86 -18.21
CA TRP A 103 -2.16 -11.66 -16.99
C TRP A 103 -3.56 -12.23 -16.81
N HIS A 104 -3.68 -13.55 -16.93
CA HIS A 104 -4.97 -14.25 -16.95
C HIS A 104 -5.19 -15.17 -15.74
N THR A 105 -4.45 -14.96 -14.65
CA THR A 105 -4.49 -15.79 -13.44
C THR A 105 -5.92 -16.06 -12.94
N TYR A 106 -6.79 -15.03 -12.99
CA TYR A 106 -8.20 -15.13 -12.62
C TYR A 106 -9.14 -14.84 -13.81
N GLY A 107 -8.67 -15.12 -15.03
CA GLY A 107 -9.38 -14.89 -16.28
C GLY A 107 -9.04 -13.56 -16.98
N PRO A 108 -9.65 -13.29 -18.16
CA PRO A 108 -9.32 -12.10 -18.95
C PRO A 108 -9.72 -10.79 -18.26
N ALA A 109 -8.75 -9.87 -18.16
CA ALA A 109 -8.91 -8.54 -17.58
C ALA A 109 -9.44 -8.54 -16.14
N TRP A 110 -9.10 -9.57 -15.36
CA TRP A 110 -9.63 -9.76 -14.00
C TRP A 110 -9.38 -8.55 -13.08
N MET A 111 -8.19 -7.94 -13.10
CA MET A 111 -7.92 -6.71 -12.31
C MET A 111 -8.72 -5.48 -12.76
N VAL A 112 -9.16 -5.44 -14.02
CA VAL A 112 -10.03 -4.36 -14.52
C VAL A 112 -11.45 -4.58 -14.01
N LYS A 113 -11.89 -5.84 -13.92
CA LYS A 113 -13.25 -6.22 -13.49
C LYS A 113 -13.41 -6.23 -11.97
N ASP A 114 -12.43 -6.80 -11.26
CA ASP A 114 -12.35 -6.84 -9.81
C ASP A 114 -11.41 -5.74 -9.31
N LYS A 115 -11.96 -4.54 -9.21
CA LYS A 115 -11.24 -3.36 -8.71
C LYS A 115 -11.05 -3.39 -7.20
N ALA A 116 -11.76 -4.26 -6.47
CA ALA A 116 -11.60 -4.39 -5.03
C ALA A 116 -10.25 -5.02 -4.69
N TYR A 117 -9.76 -5.94 -5.54
CA TYR A 117 -8.44 -6.54 -5.43
C TYR A 117 -7.28 -5.55 -5.19
N SER A 118 -7.31 -4.38 -5.83
CA SER A 118 -6.30 -3.31 -5.72
C SER A 118 -6.81 -2.06 -5.00
N GLN A 119 -7.86 -2.20 -4.17
CA GLN A 119 -8.45 -1.13 -3.37
C GLN A 119 -8.85 0.08 -4.24
N ALA A 120 -9.30 -0.18 -5.48
CA ALA A 120 -9.66 0.84 -6.47
C ALA A 120 -11.16 0.83 -6.82
N HIS A 121 -11.96 0.00 -6.13
CA HIS A 121 -13.41 -0.07 -6.37
C HIS A 121 -14.16 1.21 -5.99
N LEU A 122 -13.63 1.98 -5.03
CA LEU A 122 -14.16 3.26 -4.56
C LEU A 122 -13.01 4.19 -4.16
N PRO A 123 -13.23 5.52 -4.15
CA PRO A 123 -12.32 6.45 -3.48
C PRO A 123 -12.07 6.02 -2.03
N LEU A 124 -10.84 6.18 -1.53
CA LEU A 124 -10.44 5.65 -0.21
C LEU A 124 -11.35 6.13 0.93
N ALA A 125 -11.76 7.41 0.88
CA ALA A 125 -12.68 8.02 1.85
C ALA A 125 -14.04 7.32 1.95
N GLN A 126 -14.42 6.54 0.94
CA GLN A 126 -15.71 5.83 0.87
C GLN A 126 -15.60 4.34 1.20
N GLN A 127 -14.42 3.74 1.10
CA GLN A 127 -14.20 2.31 1.40
C GLN A 127 -14.43 2.06 2.89
N GLN A 128 -15.23 1.09 3.31
CA GLN A 128 -15.55 0.88 4.74
C GLN A 128 -14.76 -0.25 5.41
N THR A 129 -14.30 -1.22 4.62
CA THR A 129 -13.70 -2.47 5.07
C THR A 129 -12.36 -2.71 4.40
N ALA A 130 -11.48 -3.45 5.06
CA ALA A 130 -10.28 -4.01 4.43
C ALA A 130 -10.73 -5.10 3.45
N ILE A 131 -10.44 -4.91 2.15
CA ILE A 131 -10.86 -5.81 1.08
C ILE A 131 -9.76 -5.93 0.03
N GLY A 132 -9.79 -7.02 -0.74
CA GLY A 132 -8.84 -7.29 -1.81
C GLY A 132 -7.52 -7.81 -1.25
N HIS A 133 -6.47 -7.72 -2.07
CA HIS A 133 -5.18 -8.29 -1.73
C HIS A 133 -4.58 -7.67 -0.46
N ALA A 134 -4.12 -8.52 0.46
CA ALA A 134 -3.71 -8.10 1.80
C ALA A 134 -2.50 -7.14 1.78
N VAL A 135 -1.42 -7.49 1.07
CA VAL A 135 -0.22 -6.63 0.95
C VAL A 135 -0.54 -5.26 0.34
N ARG A 136 -1.31 -5.23 -0.76
CA ARG A 136 -1.71 -3.98 -1.42
C ARG A 136 -2.43 -3.04 -0.46
N PHE A 137 -3.35 -3.57 0.33
CA PHE A 137 -4.07 -2.81 1.33
C PHE A 137 -3.13 -2.22 2.39
N VAL A 138 -2.28 -3.03 3.03
CA VAL A 138 -1.40 -2.50 4.10
C VAL A 138 -0.33 -1.55 3.57
N TYR A 139 0.17 -1.73 2.35
CA TYR A 139 1.10 -0.78 1.72
C TYR A 139 0.41 0.56 1.42
N LEU A 140 -0.80 0.52 0.87
CA LEU A 140 -1.60 1.73 0.65
C LEU A 140 -1.81 2.47 1.96
N MET A 141 -2.30 1.77 2.99
CA MET A 141 -2.62 2.38 4.27
C MET A 141 -1.38 2.86 5.03
N THR A 142 -0.23 2.22 4.85
CA THR A 142 1.06 2.73 5.35
C THR A 142 1.37 4.10 4.74
N GLY A 143 1.21 4.25 3.43
CA GLY A 143 1.42 5.53 2.74
C GLY A 143 0.42 6.60 3.18
N VAL A 144 -0.85 6.24 3.33
CA VAL A 144 -1.93 7.17 3.73
C VAL A 144 -1.75 7.64 5.17
N ALA A 145 -1.42 6.76 6.12
CA ALA A 145 -1.15 7.13 7.51
C ALA A 145 0.07 8.06 7.61
N HIS A 146 1.11 7.79 6.82
CA HIS A 146 2.28 8.64 6.76
C HIS A 146 1.94 10.03 6.19
N LEU A 147 1.16 10.07 5.10
CA LEU A 147 0.66 11.32 4.51
C LEU A 147 -0.17 12.12 5.52
N ALA A 148 -1.18 11.49 6.14
CA ALA A 148 -2.07 12.13 7.11
C ALA A 148 -1.31 12.81 8.26
N ARG A 149 -0.28 12.13 8.79
CA ARG A 149 0.59 12.67 9.85
C ARG A 149 1.35 13.92 9.38
N LEU A 150 2.00 13.88 8.22
CA LEU A 150 2.84 14.98 7.74
C LEU A 150 2.05 16.15 7.14
N SER A 151 0.87 15.90 6.57
CA SER A 151 0.00 16.94 6.02
C SER A 151 -1.02 17.48 7.03
N HIS A 152 -1.06 16.93 8.26
CA HIS A 152 -2.06 17.24 9.28
C HIS A 152 -3.51 17.11 8.77
N ASP A 153 -3.77 16.12 7.92
CA ASP A 153 -5.09 15.88 7.31
C ASP A 153 -5.92 14.94 8.20
N ASP A 154 -6.85 15.52 8.97
CA ASP A 154 -7.71 14.74 9.86
C ASP A 154 -8.66 13.81 9.08
N SER A 155 -9.09 14.16 7.87
CA SER A 155 -9.95 13.28 7.07
C SER A 155 -9.23 11.97 6.72
N LYS A 156 -7.99 12.07 6.24
CA LYS A 156 -7.16 10.88 5.95
C LYS A 156 -6.81 10.10 7.21
N ARG A 157 -6.62 10.80 8.33
CA ARG A 157 -6.47 10.14 9.65
C ARG A 157 -7.72 9.32 9.99
N GLN A 158 -8.93 9.87 9.83
CA GLN A 158 -10.17 9.12 10.09
C GLN A 158 -10.30 7.90 9.16
N ASP A 159 -9.90 8.02 7.89
CA ASP A 159 -9.87 6.88 6.97
C ASP A 159 -8.94 5.77 7.45
N CYS A 160 -7.74 6.13 7.94
CA CYS A 160 -6.80 5.20 8.52
C CYS A 160 -7.36 4.50 9.77
N LEU A 161 -7.97 5.25 10.69
CA LEU A 161 -8.58 4.69 11.90
C LEU A 161 -9.71 3.71 11.57
N ARG A 162 -10.57 4.09 10.63
CA ARG A 162 -11.72 3.26 10.21
C ARG A 162 -11.27 1.95 9.59
N LEU A 163 -10.32 1.99 8.64
CA LEU A 163 -9.81 0.80 7.97
C LEU A 163 -8.91 -0.05 8.89
N TRP A 164 -8.13 0.58 9.76
CA TRP A 164 -7.38 -0.11 10.82
C TRP A 164 -8.34 -0.90 11.72
N ASN A 165 -9.38 -0.26 12.25
CA ASN A 165 -10.33 -0.90 13.16
C ASN A 165 -11.05 -2.08 12.51
N ASN A 166 -11.46 -1.97 11.24
CA ASN A 166 -12.04 -3.11 10.53
C ASN A 166 -11.06 -4.28 10.43
N MET A 167 -9.84 -4.03 9.95
CA MET A 167 -8.81 -5.06 9.81
C MET A 167 -8.46 -5.69 11.17
N ALA A 168 -8.05 -4.88 12.14
CA ALA A 168 -7.49 -5.34 13.41
C ALA A 168 -8.53 -6.04 14.31
N GLN A 169 -9.80 -5.65 14.25
CA GLN A 169 -10.85 -6.22 15.10
C GLN A 169 -11.61 -7.38 14.46
N ARG A 170 -11.65 -7.45 13.11
CA ARG A 170 -12.55 -8.39 12.41
C ARG A 170 -11.85 -9.31 11.42
N GLN A 171 -10.65 -8.97 10.97
CA GLN A 171 -9.96 -9.69 9.88
C GLN A 171 -8.47 -9.95 10.20
N LEU A 172 -8.12 -10.03 11.49
CA LEU A 172 -6.77 -10.29 11.99
C LEU A 172 -6.75 -11.63 12.73
N TYR A 173 -5.89 -12.55 12.29
CA TYR A 173 -5.68 -13.84 12.97
C TYR A 173 -4.98 -13.64 14.33
N ILE A 174 -5.09 -14.64 15.20
CA ILE A 174 -4.42 -14.62 16.52
C ILE A 174 -2.89 -14.51 16.41
N THR A 175 -2.31 -14.96 15.29
CA THR A 175 -0.89 -14.86 14.96
C THR A 175 -0.50 -13.49 14.38
N GLY A 176 -1.43 -12.56 14.20
CA GLY A 176 -1.19 -11.31 13.48
C GLY A 176 -1.15 -11.47 11.96
N GLY A 177 -1.48 -12.65 11.43
CA GLY A 177 -1.67 -12.84 9.99
C GLY A 177 -2.93 -12.15 9.47
N ILE A 178 -2.90 -11.73 8.20
CA ILE A 178 -4.03 -11.15 7.45
C ILE A 178 -4.12 -11.79 6.06
N GLY A 179 -5.31 -11.80 5.46
CA GLY A 179 -5.60 -12.50 4.22
C GLY A 179 -6.09 -13.94 4.49
N SER A 180 -7.41 -14.13 4.43
CA SER A 180 -8.04 -15.38 4.84
C SER A 180 -8.17 -16.42 3.73
N GLN A 181 -7.87 -16.04 2.48
CA GLN A 181 -8.00 -16.93 1.33
C GLN A 181 -6.78 -16.86 0.40
N SER A 182 -6.46 -18.00 -0.21
CA SER A 182 -5.41 -18.12 -1.22
C SER A 182 -5.80 -17.46 -2.54
N SER A 183 -7.09 -17.49 -2.90
CA SER A 183 -7.58 -16.80 -4.08
C SER A 183 -7.40 -15.29 -3.94
N GLY A 184 -6.53 -14.72 -4.76
CA GLY A 184 -6.19 -13.31 -4.70
C GLY A 184 -5.39 -12.88 -3.47
N GLU A 185 -4.96 -13.81 -2.61
CA GLU A 185 -4.12 -13.51 -1.44
C GLU A 185 -4.75 -12.41 -0.57
N ALA A 186 -6.05 -12.56 -0.33
CA ALA A 186 -6.95 -11.44 -0.06
C ALA A 186 -7.69 -11.56 1.27
N PHE A 187 -8.16 -10.40 1.74
CA PHE A 187 -9.27 -10.31 2.68
C PHE A 187 -10.56 -10.88 2.04
N THR A 188 -11.52 -11.23 2.88
CA THR A 188 -12.83 -11.78 2.48
C THR A 188 -13.95 -10.94 3.08
N SER A 189 -14.35 -11.25 4.31
CA SER A 189 -15.44 -10.61 5.04
C SER A 189 -15.16 -10.63 6.54
N ASP A 190 -15.87 -9.78 7.28
CA ASP A 190 -15.72 -9.69 8.72
C ASP A 190 -15.90 -11.06 9.41
N TYR A 191 -14.94 -11.42 10.26
CA TYR A 191 -14.89 -12.65 11.05
C TYR A 191 -14.72 -13.95 10.27
N ASP A 192 -14.48 -13.91 8.95
CA ASP A 192 -14.09 -15.08 8.17
C ASP A 192 -12.60 -15.39 8.35
N LEU A 193 -12.29 -16.16 9.41
CA LEU A 193 -10.93 -16.50 9.83
C LEU A 193 -10.72 -18.04 9.89
N PRO A 194 -10.88 -18.79 8.78
CA PRO A 194 -10.65 -20.23 8.75
C PRO A 194 -9.18 -20.56 8.93
N ASN A 195 -8.85 -21.47 9.84
CA ASN A 195 -7.45 -21.77 10.17
C ASN A 195 -6.76 -22.69 9.15
N ASP A 196 -7.50 -23.55 8.46
CA ASP A 196 -6.99 -24.57 7.54
C ASP A 196 -6.84 -24.07 6.11
N THR A 197 -7.60 -23.06 5.71
CA THR A 197 -7.54 -22.44 4.37
C THR A 197 -6.94 -21.03 4.37
N VAL A 198 -6.47 -20.55 5.52
CA VAL A 198 -5.82 -19.25 5.66
C VAL A 198 -4.65 -19.10 4.69
N TYR A 199 -4.47 -17.88 4.17
CA TYR A 199 -3.26 -17.54 3.41
C TYR A 199 -2.18 -16.93 4.31
N ALA A 200 -2.52 -15.90 5.10
CA ALA A 200 -1.64 -15.26 6.09
C ALA A 200 -0.21 -15.01 5.59
N GLU A 201 -0.10 -14.36 4.43
CA GLU A 201 1.18 -14.14 3.75
C GLU A 201 2.20 -13.42 4.66
N SER A 202 3.46 -13.88 4.63
CA SER A 202 4.57 -13.24 5.35
C SER A 202 4.71 -11.75 4.98
N CYS A 203 4.60 -11.40 3.69
CA CYS A 203 4.69 -10.01 3.22
C CYS A 203 3.54 -9.16 3.78
N ALA A 204 2.33 -9.72 3.91
CA ALA A 204 1.20 -8.99 4.43
C ALA A 204 1.38 -8.68 5.93
N SER A 205 2.00 -9.60 6.67
CA SER A 205 2.36 -9.38 8.08
C SER A 205 3.48 -8.35 8.25
N ILE A 206 4.46 -8.32 7.33
CA ILE A 206 5.49 -7.26 7.29
C ILE A 206 4.86 -5.90 6.98
N GLY A 207 4.00 -5.83 5.96
CA GLY A 207 3.27 -4.60 5.62
C GLY A 207 2.33 -4.14 6.74
N LEU A 208 1.72 -5.07 7.49
CA LEU A 208 0.96 -4.76 8.69
C LEU A 208 1.84 -4.09 9.76
N MET A 209 3.06 -4.58 9.99
CA MET A 209 4.00 -3.90 10.90
C MET A 209 4.35 -2.49 10.42
N MET A 210 4.55 -2.30 9.11
CA MET A 210 4.80 -0.97 8.54
C MET A 210 3.61 -0.03 8.78
N PHE A 211 2.38 -0.51 8.56
CA PHE A 211 1.17 0.27 8.79
C PHE A 211 0.99 0.58 10.28
N ALA A 212 1.15 -0.41 11.15
CA ALA A 212 1.06 -0.26 12.60
C ALA A 212 2.05 0.78 13.15
N ARG A 213 3.29 0.77 12.64
CA ARG A 213 4.28 1.79 12.98
C ARG A 213 3.80 3.20 12.59
N ARG A 214 3.21 3.37 11.40
CA ARG A 214 2.71 4.68 10.96
C ARG A 214 1.46 5.13 11.73
N MET A 215 0.62 4.19 12.15
CA MET A 215 -0.47 4.48 13.08
C MET A 215 0.07 4.96 14.44
N LEU A 216 1.08 4.31 14.99
CA LEU A 216 1.70 4.70 16.27
C LEU A 216 2.39 6.07 16.21
N GLU A 217 3.04 6.39 15.08
CA GLU A 217 3.63 7.71 14.84
C GLU A 217 2.57 8.80 14.65
N MET A 218 1.37 8.44 14.19
CA MET A 218 0.24 9.36 14.01
C MET A 218 -0.55 9.56 15.32
N GLU A 219 -0.72 8.51 16.11
CA GLU A 219 -1.44 8.52 17.39
C GLU A 219 -0.82 7.52 18.37
N GLY A 220 -0.42 8.01 19.55
CA GLY A 220 0.26 7.23 20.59
C GLY A 220 -0.66 6.28 21.36
N ASP A 221 -1.30 5.35 20.67
CA ASP A 221 -2.14 4.29 21.23
C ASP A 221 -1.40 2.93 21.20
N SER A 222 -1.39 2.23 22.33
CA SER A 222 -0.71 0.95 22.47
C SER A 222 -1.27 -0.14 21.56
N GLN A 223 -2.54 -0.07 21.15
CA GLN A 223 -3.16 -1.09 20.29
C GLN A 223 -2.38 -1.30 18.98
N TYR A 224 -1.75 -0.25 18.46
CA TYR A 224 -0.93 -0.33 17.24
C TYR A 224 0.36 -1.12 17.51
N ALA A 225 1.00 -0.87 18.65
CA ALA A 225 2.19 -1.60 19.09
C ALA A 225 1.87 -3.07 19.40
N ASP A 226 0.73 -3.37 20.02
CA ASP A 226 0.28 -4.74 20.32
C ASP A 226 0.10 -5.56 19.04
N VAL A 227 -0.52 -4.98 17.99
CA VAL A 227 -0.67 -5.64 16.69
C VAL A 227 0.66 -5.82 15.98
N MET A 228 1.54 -4.81 16.04
CA MET A 228 2.90 -4.89 15.49
C MET A 228 3.71 -6.00 16.16
N GLU A 229 3.68 -6.09 17.50
CA GLU A 229 4.35 -7.12 18.27
C GLU A 229 3.79 -8.51 17.94
N ARG A 230 2.46 -8.64 17.89
CA ARG A 230 1.78 -9.89 17.53
C ARG A 230 2.23 -10.40 16.16
N ALA A 231 2.26 -9.54 15.14
CA ALA A 231 2.71 -9.94 13.80
C ALA A 231 4.20 -10.33 13.79
N LEU A 232 5.05 -9.54 14.46
CA LEU A 232 6.50 -9.78 14.53
C LEU A 232 6.82 -11.15 15.14
N TYR A 233 6.35 -11.40 16.36
CA TYR A 233 6.74 -12.61 17.12
C TYR A 233 6.02 -13.89 16.71
N ASN A 234 5.10 -13.82 15.73
CA ASN A 234 4.35 -14.98 15.26
C ASN A 234 4.53 -15.17 13.74
N THR A 235 3.72 -14.50 12.91
CA THR A 235 3.71 -14.77 11.45
C THR A 235 5.00 -14.34 10.76
N VAL A 236 5.61 -13.21 11.16
CA VAL A 236 6.84 -12.71 10.49
C VAL A 236 8.03 -13.61 10.79
N LEU A 237 8.32 -13.91 12.07
CA LEU A 237 9.40 -14.82 12.43
C LEU A 237 9.10 -16.28 12.02
N GLY A 238 7.83 -16.69 12.03
CA GLY A 238 7.40 -18.00 11.55
C GLY A 238 7.49 -18.19 10.03
N GLY A 239 7.63 -17.10 9.27
CA GLY A 239 7.74 -17.12 7.82
C GLY A 239 9.11 -17.52 7.27
N MET A 240 10.09 -17.79 8.14
CA MET A 240 11.43 -18.25 7.76
C MET A 240 11.86 -19.49 8.56
N ALA A 241 12.69 -20.34 7.96
CA ALA A 241 13.36 -21.41 8.69
C ALA A 241 14.33 -20.84 9.75
N LEU A 242 14.59 -21.59 10.81
CA LEU A 242 15.48 -21.16 11.90
C LEU A 242 16.93 -20.89 11.44
N ASP A 243 17.37 -21.49 10.34
CA ASP A 243 18.69 -21.27 9.74
C ASP A 243 18.69 -20.16 8.68
N GLY A 244 17.54 -19.54 8.42
CA GLY A 244 17.37 -18.45 7.47
C GLY A 244 17.52 -18.84 6.00
N LYS A 245 17.36 -20.12 5.66
CA LYS A 245 17.47 -20.64 4.29
C LYS A 245 16.16 -21.19 3.76
#